data_AF-A0A8D5U4A0-F1
#
_entry.id   AF-A0A8D5U4A0-F1
#
_cell.length_a   1.000
_cell.length_b   1.000
_cell.length_c   1.000
_cell.angle_alpha   90.00
_cell.angle_beta   90.00
_cell.angle_gamma   90.00
#
_symmetry.space_group_name_H-M   'P 1'
#
loop_
_entity.id
_entity.type
_entity.pdbx_description
1 polymer ?
#
loop_
_entity_poly.entity_id
_entity_poly.type
_entity_poly.pdbx_seq_one_letter_code
_entity_poly.pdbx_strand_id
1 'polypeptide(L)'
;MDTLRDLRNVDETDALMDISKIMNEDINFKVLVGNERMVSKIVDMCKYHEFTCETDKTEDGFIIEGSKRESNTKITFSEEIQLSSSLEAAVKVLADPNILMGTIPQIKAIRRIGETTFMVSIRWLISLETPLMVTYELYRKTGVVKYTAEQRISALRIRFGFDFFVYKDREMTLRITEWYDGPFRFFAEREIKKHLNNFKILLPKIILDKN
;
A
#
# COMPACT_ATOMS: atom_id res chain seq x y z
N MET A 1 0.42 -24.83 -9.05
CA MET A 1 1.46 -25.89 -9.10
C MET A 1 2.76 -25.13 -8.89
N ASP A 2 3.30 -25.17 -7.68
CA ASP A 2 4.40 -24.28 -7.26
C ASP A 2 5.69 -24.70 -7.95
N THR A 3 6.01 -24.03 -9.06
CA THR A 3 7.25 -24.25 -9.81
C THR A 3 8.43 -23.70 -9.02
N LEU A 4 9.32 -24.60 -8.58
CA LEU A 4 10.60 -24.22 -7.99
C LEU A 4 11.40 -23.37 -8.99
N ARG A 5 11.68 -22.11 -8.62
CA ARG A 5 12.48 -21.21 -9.46
C ARG A 5 13.94 -21.22 -9.00
N ASP A 6 14.85 -21.59 -9.89
CA ASP A 6 16.29 -21.65 -9.61
C ASP A 6 16.94 -20.28 -9.84
N LEU A 7 17.49 -19.69 -8.78
CA LEU A 7 18.12 -18.37 -8.76
C LEU A 7 19.62 -18.46 -8.41
N ARG A 8 20.22 -19.67 -8.39
CA ARG A 8 21.62 -19.85 -7.95
C ARG A 8 22.64 -19.11 -8.81
N ASN A 9 22.35 -18.95 -10.09
CA ASN A 9 23.25 -18.32 -11.07
C ASN A 9 22.75 -16.96 -11.58
N VAL A 10 21.77 -16.37 -10.90
CA VAL A 10 21.20 -15.06 -11.24
C VAL A 10 21.93 -13.97 -10.45
N ASP A 11 22.15 -12.81 -11.07
CA ASP A 11 22.71 -11.65 -10.34
C ASP A 11 21.85 -11.32 -9.11
N GLU A 12 22.47 -10.88 -8.03
CA GLU A 12 21.77 -10.59 -6.79
C GLU A 12 20.65 -9.56 -6.96
N THR A 13 20.86 -8.55 -7.82
CA THR A 13 19.87 -7.50 -8.08
C THR A 13 18.66 -8.06 -8.83
N ASP A 14 18.93 -8.84 -9.88
CA ASP A 14 17.90 -9.43 -10.73
C ASP A 14 17.08 -10.47 -9.97
N ALA A 15 17.73 -11.28 -9.12
CA ALA A 15 17.07 -12.26 -8.26
C ALA A 15 16.09 -11.59 -7.27
N LEU A 16 16.47 -10.45 -6.69
CA LEU A 16 15.60 -9.71 -5.77
C LEU A 16 14.44 -9.03 -6.51
N MET A 17 14.67 -8.52 -7.73
CA MET A 17 13.59 -7.99 -8.57
C MET A 17 12.59 -9.07 -8.95
N ASP A 18 13.08 -10.25 -9.33
CA ASP A 18 12.24 -11.42 -9.65
C ASP A 18 11.41 -11.86 -8.45
N ILE A 19 12.02 -11.95 -7.26
CA ILE A 19 11.31 -12.31 -6.03
C ILE A 19 10.29 -11.25 -5.64
N SER A 20 10.61 -9.96 -5.79
CA SER A 20 9.66 -8.87 -5.55
C SER A 20 8.44 -9.00 -6.49
N LYS A 21 8.67 -9.32 -7.76
CA LYS A 21 7.59 -9.57 -8.71
C LYS A 21 6.73 -10.77 -8.31
N ILE A 22 7.36 -11.90 -7.97
CA ILE A 22 6.66 -13.10 -7.48
C ILE A 22 5.82 -12.77 -6.24
N MET A 23 6.38 -12.08 -5.24
CA MET A 23 5.67 -11.71 -4.01
C MET A 23 4.50 -10.74 -4.23
N ASN A 24 4.45 -10.06 -5.38
CA ASN A 24 3.33 -9.21 -5.78
C ASN A 24 2.25 -9.97 -6.57
N GLU A 25 2.62 -11.04 -7.26
CA GLU A 25 1.73 -11.79 -8.17
C GLU A 25 1.19 -13.08 -7.51
N ASP A 26 1.98 -13.74 -6.69
CA ASP A 26 1.70 -15.05 -6.11
C ASP A 26 1.56 -15.02 -4.58
N ILE A 27 0.64 -15.82 -4.04
CA ILE A 27 0.45 -15.99 -2.59
C ILE A 27 1.43 -17.00 -1.97
N ASN A 28 1.98 -17.90 -2.79
CA ASN A 28 2.98 -18.88 -2.39
C ASN A 28 4.12 -18.87 -3.41
N PHE A 29 5.35 -19.06 -2.95
CA PHE A 29 6.49 -19.22 -3.83
C PHE A 29 7.51 -20.19 -3.25
N LYS A 30 8.31 -20.75 -4.15
CA LYS A 30 9.43 -21.62 -3.79
C LYS A 30 10.63 -21.31 -4.68
N VAL A 31 11.76 -20.92 -4.08
CA VAL A 31 12.98 -20.55 -4.80
C VAL A 31 14.19 -21.32 -4.28
N LEU A 32 15.14 -21.62 -5.18
CA LEU A 32 16.43 -22.20 -4.83
C LEU A 32 17.52 -21.12 -5.01
N VAL A 33 18.31 -20.87 -3.96
CA VAL A 33 19.39 -19.88 -3.97
C VAL A 33 20.73 -20.48 -3.57
N GLY A 34 21.81 -19.88 -4.07
CA GLY A 34 23.16 -20.48 -3.98
C GLY A 34 23.95 -20.12 -2.72
N ASN A 35 23.54 -19.10 -1.97
CA ASN A 35 24.33 -18.60 -0.83
C ASN A 35 23.48 -17.98 0.28
N GLU A 36 24.03 -17.99 1.50
CA GLU A 36 23.35 -17.49 2.72
C GLU A 36 23.08 -15.98 2.69
N ARG A 37 23.89 -15.19 1.98
CA ARG A 37 23.67 -13.75 1.84
C ARG A 37 22.36 -13.46 1.11
N MET A 38 22.08 -14.21 0.04
CA MET A 38 20.83 -14.10 -0.70
C MET A 38 19.64 -14.59 0.15
N VAL A 39 19.82 -15.64 0.94
CA VAL A 39 18.81 -16.11 1.91
C VAL A 39 18.39 -14.99 2.85
N SER A 40 19.34 -14.31 3.50
CA SER A 40 19.03 -13.22 4.44
C SER A 40 18.20 -12.11 3.80
N LYS A 41 18.54 -11.71 2.57
CA LYS A 41 17.82 -10.65 1.86
C LYS A 41 16.38 -11.05 1.51
N ILE A 42 16.19 -12.28 1.09
CA ILE A 42 14.86 -12.80 0.73
C ILE A 42 13.99 -12.91 1.98
N VAL A 43 14.55 -13.39 3.09
CA VAL A 43 13.84 -13.44 4.38
C VAL A 43 13.42 -12.05 4.84
N ASP A 44 14.27 -11.03 4.66
CA ASP A 44 13.93 -9.65 4.98
C ASP A 44 12.84 -9.08 4.05
N MET A 45 12.88 -9.42 2.75
CA MET A 45 11.78 -9.12 1.83
C MET A 45 10.47 -9.79 2.23
N CYS A 46 10.52 -11.05 2.68
CA CYS A 46 9.33 -11.74 3.17
C CYS A 46 8.67 -10.96 4.32
N LYS A 47 9.46 -10.50 5.30
CA LYS A 47 8.96 -9.67 6.40
C LYS A 47 8.32 -8.38 5.89
N TYR A 48 8.98 -7.70 4.96
CA TYR A 48 8.49 -6.45 4.37
C TYR A 48 7.16 -6.63 3.62
N HIS A 49 7.00 -7.76 2.91
CA HIS A 49 5.80 -8.08 2.13
C HIS A 49 4.74 -8.89 2.90
N GLU A 50 4.91 -9.08 4.21
CA GLU A 50 4.01 -9.84 5.10
C GLU A 50 3.89 -11.35 4.72
N PHE A 51 4.94 -11.94 4.17
CA PHE A 51 5.07 -13.39 3.94
C PHE A 51 5.68 -14.09 5.16
N THR A 52 5.24 -15.32 5.41
CA THR A 52 5.97 -16.28 6.25
C THR A 52 6.94 -17.02 5.35
N CYS A 53 8.22 -17.08 5.71
CA CYS A 53 9.24 -17.77 4.93
C CYS A 53 9.94 -18.83 5.76
N GLU A 54 9.99 -20.05 5.24
CA GLU A 54 10.72 -21.19 5.78
C GLU A 54 11.94 -21.43 4.88
N THR A 55 13.04 -21.89 5.48
CA THR A 55 14.31 -22.08 4.76
C THR A 55 14.89 -23.44 5.08
N ASP A 56 15.15 -24.22 4.03
CA ASP A 56 15.76 -25.53 4.11
C ASP A 56 17.10 -25.55 3.38
N LYS A 57 18.13 -26.09 4.04
CA LYS A 57 19.43 -26.30 3.41
C LYS A 57 19.45 -27.63 2.66
N THR A 58 19.92 -27.60 1.42
CA THR A 58 20.07 -28.79 0.57
C THR A 58 21.53 -28.95 0.13
N GLU A 59 21.85 -30.07 -0.53
CA GLU A 59 23.18 -30.27 -1.17
C GLU A 59 23.46 -29.21 -2.24
N ASP A 60 22.41 -28.68 -2.85
CA ASP A 60 22.43 -27.78 -4.00
C ASP A 60 22.36 -26.28 -3.64
N GLY A 61 22.16 -25.94 -2.37
CA GLY A 61 21.99 -24.57 -1.90
C GLY A 61 20.94 -24.45 -0.79
N PHE A 62 20.08 -23.45 -0.89
CA PHE A 62 19.00 -23.19 0.06
C PHE A 62 17.67 -23.06 -0.67
N ILE A 63 16.69 -23.83 -0.22
CA ILE A 63 15.31 -23.68 -0.66
C ILE A 63 14.62 -22.72 0.29
N ILE A 64 13.95 -21.71 -0.25
CA ILE A 64 13.12 -20.78 0.50
C ILE A 64 11.70 -20.94 0.02
N GLU A 65 10.82 -21.32 0.94
CA GLU A 65 9.38 -21.40 0.73
C GLU A 65 8.71 -20.22 1.41
N GLY A 66 8.03 -19.38 0.63
CA GLY A 66 7.28 -18.25 1.14
C GLY A 66 5.80 -18.48 0.96
N SER A 67 5.02 -18.24 2.02
CA SER A 67 3.56 -18.22 1.96
C SER A 67 3.03 -16.95 2.60
N LYS A 68 2.13 -16.27 1.89
CA LYS A 68 1.34 -15.18 2.45
C LYS A 68 0.08 -15.80 3.01
N ARG A 69 -0.22 -15.59 4.29
CA ARG A 69 -1.56 -15.87 4.78
C ARG A 69 -2.52 -15.00 3.97
N GLU A 70 -3.35 -15.62 3.15
CA GLU A 70 -4.50 -14.94 2.58
C GLU A 70 -5.37 -14.43 3.73
N SER A 71 -5.24 -13.13 4.03
CA SER A 71 -6.29 -12.43 4.73
C SER A 71 -7.45 -12.35 3.75
N ASN A 72 -8.41 -13.28 3.86
CA ASN A 72 -9.65 -13.25 3.06
C ASN A 72 -10.42 -11.92 3.20
N THR A 73 -10.05 -11.10 4.20
CA THR A 73 -10.62 -9.79 4.50
C THR A 73 -9.85 -8.60 3.89
N LYS A 74 -8.62 -8.80 3.37
CA LYS A 74 -7.82 -7.71 2.81
C LYS A 74 -8.11 -7.51 1.31
N ILE A 75 -8.31 -6.27 0.91
CA ILE A 75 -8.42 -5.83 -0.48
C ILE A 75 -7.61 -4.58 -0.71
N THR A 76 -7.16 -4.40 -1.94
CA THR A 76 -6.35 -3.28 -2.36
C THR A 76 -6.63 -3.00 -3.82
N PHE A 77 -6.82 -1.73 -4.16
CA PHE A 77 -6.93 -1.28 -5.54
C PHE A 77 -6.07 -0.04 -5.71
N SER A 78 -5.55 0.15 -6.92
CA SER A 78 -4.72 1.31 -7.25
C SER A 78 -5.20 1.96 -8.54
N GLU A 79 -5.02 3.28 -8.62
CA GLU A 79 -5.26 4.09 -9.80
C GLU A 79 -4.09 5.06 -10.00
N GLU A 80 -3.76 5.37 -11.24
CA GLU A 80 -2.72 6.35 -11.58
C GLU A 80 -3.31 7.56 -12.29
N ILE A 81 -2.81 8.74 -11.93
CA ILE A 81 -3.17 10.01 -12.56
C ILE A 81 -1.95 10.85 -12.88
N GLN A 82 -2.02 11.58 -13.99
CA GLN A 82 -1.04 12.61 -14.31
C GLN A 82 -1.38 13.91 -13.60
N LEU A 83 -0.36 14.57 -13.08
CA LEU A 83 -0.43 15.84 -12.38
C LEU A 83 0.33 16.92 -13.16
N SER A 84 -0.20 18.14 -13.13
CA SER A 84 0.46 19.32 -13.70
C SER A 84 1.17 20.17 -12.63
N SER A 85 1.38 19.63 -11.44
CA SER A 85 2.03 20.30 -10.30
C SER A 85 3.47 19.81 -10.06
N SER A 86 4.25 20.55 -9.26
CA SER A 86 5.53 20.04 -8.78
C SER A 86 5.35 18.90 -7.76
N LEU A 87 6.43 18.17 -7.49
CA LEU A 87 6.46 17.08 -6.52
C LEU A 87 6.15 17.59 -5.12
N GLU A 88 6.83 18.65 -4.69
CA GLU A 88 6.71 19.24 -3.36
C GLU A 88 5.29 19.77 -3.12
N ALA A 89 4.74 20.43 -4.14
CA ALA A 89 3.38 20.93 -4.17
C ALA A 89 2.34 19.81 -3.99
N ALA A 90 2.46 18.75 -4.81
CA ALA A 90 1.58 17.58 -4.72
C ALA A 90 1.65 16.92 -3.33
N VAL A 91 2.86 16.64 -2.84
CA VAL A 91 3.05 15.99 -1.53
C VAL A 91 2.51 16.85 -0.39
N LYS A 92 2.71 18.17 -0.44
CA LYS A 92 2.19 19.10 0.58
C LYS A 92 0.66 19.08 0.63
N VAL A 93 -0.01 19.12 -0.52
CA VAL A 93 -1.48 19.03 -0.60
C VAL A 93 -1.95 17.67 -0.13
N LEU A 94 -1.27 16.60 -0.56
CA LEU A 94 -1.58 15.23 -0.17
C LEU A 94 -1.32 14.95 1.32
N ALA A 95 -0.47 15.71 2.00
CA ALA A 95 -0.26 15.56 3.44
C ALA A 95 -1.43 16.12 4.29
N ASP A 96 -2.35 16.89 3.70
CA ASP A 96 -3.55 17.39 4.36
C ASP A 96 -4.72 16.41 4.19
N PRO A 97 -5.14 15.66 5.23
CA PRO A 97 -6.21 14.67 5.09
C PRO A 97 -7.57 15.27 4.74
N ASN A 98 -7.77 16.59 4.83
CA ASN A 98 -9.01 17.24 4.38
C ASN A 98 -9.28 17.04 2.89
N ILE A 99 -8.29 16.66 2.08
CA ILE A 99 -8.54 16.26 0.68
C ILE A 99 -9.56 15.12 0.58
N LEU A 100 -9.60 14.23 1.58
CA LEU A 100 -10.50 13.09 1.60
C LEU A 100 -11.97 13.52 1.67
N MET A 101 -12.28 14.66 2.33
CA MET A 101 -13.64 15.19 2.38
C MET A 101 -14.13 15.66 1.00
N GLY A 102 -13.21 16.08 0.12
CA GLY A 102 -13.53 16.48 -1.25
C GLY A 102 -13.74 15.30 -2.20
N THR A 103 -13.21 14.12 -1.88
CA THR A 103 -13.16 12.97 -2.80
C THR A 103 -13.99 11.77 -2.34
N ILE A 104 -14.24 11.66 -1.03
CA ILE A 104 -14.97 10.56 -0.39
C ILE A 104 -16.19 11.13 0.33
N PRO A 105 -17.39 11.10 -0.29
CA PRO A 105 -18.62 11.68 0.27
C PRO A 105 -19.01 11.13 1.65
N GLN A 106 -18.55 9.93 2.00
CA GLN A 106 -18.80 9.27 3.27
C GLN A 106 -18.05 9.94 4.42
N ILE A 107 -16.94 10.63 4.15
CA ILE A 107 -16.18 11.35 5.18
C ILE A 107 -16.87 12.69 5.44
N LYS A 108 -17.31 12.89 6.68
CA LYS A 108 -18.13 14.05 7.08
C LYS A 108 -17.32 15.12 7.80
N ALA A 109 -16.28 14.72 8.51
CA ALA A 109 -15.42 15.65 9.23
C ALA A 109 -14.04 15.03 9.41
N ILE A 110 -13.02 15.90 9.44
CA ILE A 110 -11.66 15.57 9.83
C ILE A 110 -11.19 16.65 10.78
N ARG A 111 -10.77 16.26 11.99
CA ARG A 111 -10.23 17.19 12.99
C ARG A 111 -8.87 16.72 13.47
N ARG A 112 -7.91 17.62 13.59
CA ARG A 112 -6.57 17.27 14.11
C ARG A 112 -6.67 16.95 15.61
N ILE A 113 -6.05 15.85 16.05
CA ILE A 113 -5.99 15.44 17.46
C ILE A 113 -4.56 15.21 17.97
N GLY A 114 -3.58 15.21 17.06
CA GLY A 114 -2.14 15.17 17.36
C GLY A 114 -1.35 15.75 16.19
N GLU A 115 -0.02 15.68 16.24
CA GLU A 115 0.84 16.24 15.19
C GLU A 115 0.61 15.57 13.82
N THR A 116 0.58 14.24 13.84
CA THR A 116 0.40 13.39 12.65
C THR A 116 -0.91 12.60 12.69
N THR A 117 -1.79 12.88 13.67
CA THR A 117 -3.02 12.10 13.90
C THR A 117 -4.25 13.00 13.84
N PHE A 118 -5.26 12.51 13.12
CA PHE A 118 -6.53 13.19 12.91
C PHE A 118 -7.67 12.25 13.33
N MET A 119 -8.77 12.79 13.84
CA MET A 119 -10.00 12.04 13.97
C MET A 119 -10.81 12.22 12.69
N VAL A 120 -11.20 11.11 12.07
CA VAL A 120 -12.03 11.10 10.86
C VAL A 120 -13.40 10.55 11.22
N SER A 121 -14.45 11.33 10.91
CA SER A 121 -15.83 10.91 11.06
C SER A 121 -16.35 10.38 9.72
N ILE A 122 -16.60 9.07 9.64
CA ILE A 122 -17.03 8.37 8.43
C ILE A 122 -18.46 7.89 8.60
N ARG A 123 -19.32 8.23 7.64
CA ARG A 123 -20.69 7.72 7.53
C ARG A 123 -20.74 6.66 6.43
N TRP A 124 -20.51 5.42 6.82
CA TRP A 124 -20.62 4.26 5.95
C TRP A 124 -21.84 3.41 6.35
N LEU A 125 -21.64 2.15 6.76
CA LEU A 125 -22.68 1.30 7.36
C LEU A 125 -23.04 1.72 8.80
N ILE A 126 -22.06 2.26 9.52
CA ILE A 126 -22.20 2.81 10.88
C ILE A 126 -21.48 4.16 10.86
N SER A 127 -22.03 5.17 11.53
CA SER A 127 -21.32 6.42 11.76
C SER A 127 -20.21 6.18 12.79
N LEU A 128 -18.96 6.34 12.38
CA LEU A 128 -17.79 6.00 13.19
C LEU A 128 -16.83 7.18 13.21
N GLU A 129 -16.25 7.45 14.38
CA GLU A 129 -15.03 8.26 14.51
C GLU A 129 -13.85 7.32 14.66
N THR A 130 -12.85 7.46 13.79
CA THR A 130 -11.65 6.62 13.81
C THR A 130 -10.39 7.48 13.70
N PRO A 131 -9.36 7.24 14.53
CA PRO A 131 -8.06 7.88 14.37
C PRO A 131 -7.42 7.51 13.03
N LEU A 132 -7.03 8.53 12.27
CA LEU A 132 -6.28 8.45 11.03
C LEU A 132 -4.88 9.01 11.28
N MET A 133 -3.88 8.15 11.18
CA MET A 133 -2.48 8.52 11.20
C MET A 133 -2.03 8.91 9.79
N VAL A 134 -1.32 10.02 9.67
CA VAL A 134 -0.76 10.54 8.42
C VAL A 134 0.75 10.58 8.54
N THR A 135 1.45 9.88 7.66
CA THR A 135 2.90 9.96 7.52
C THR A 135 3.23 10.43 6.12
N TYR A 136 4.27 11.25 5.98
CA TYR A 136 4.75 11.65 4.66
C TYR A 136 6.25 11.71 4.62
N GLU A 137 6.80 11.38 3.46
CA GLU A 137 8.23 11.40 3.17
C GLU A 137 8.45 11.99 1.79
N LEU A 138 9.38 12.92 1.68
CA LEU A 138 9.76 13.56 0.42
C LEU A 138 11.20 13.20 0.10
N TYR A 139 11.39 12.64 -1.10
CA TYR A 139 12.69 12.28 -1.66
C TYR A 139 12.97 13.15 -2.89
N ARG A 140 14.20 13.07 -3.42
CA ARG A 140 14.65 13.93 -4.53
C ARG A 140 13.78 13.87 -5.79
N LYS A 141 13.12 12.73 -6.06
CA LYS A 141 12.30 12.52 -7.27
C LYS A 141 10.94 11.89 -6.99
N THR A 142 10.66 11.58 -5.73
CA THR A 142 9.46 10.85 -5.32
C THR A 142 8.96 11.37 -3.98
N GLY A 143 7.69 11.13 -3.70
CA GLY A 143 7.08 11.49 -2.44
C GLY A 143 6.02 10.47 -2.08
N VAL A 144 5.93 10.14 -0.81
CA VAL A 144 4.98 9.18 -0.28
C VAL A 144 4.16 9.87 0.79
N VAL A 145 2.83 9.76 0.72
CA VAL A 145 1.94 10.10 1.82
C VAL A 145 1.10 8.88 2.13
N LYS A 146 1.08 8.44 3.39
CA LYS A 146 0.28 7.31 3.84
C LYS A 146 -0.70 7.74 4.90
N TYR A 147 -1.93 7.30 4.71
CA TYR A 147 -3.02 7.44 5.66
C TYR A 147 -3.35 6.06 6.18
N THR A 148 -3.36 5.89 7.50
CA THR A 148 -3.66 4.60 8.15
C THR A 148 -4.65 4.82 9.27
N ALA A 149 -5.79 4.14 9.17
CA ALA A 149 -6.79 4.09 10.23
C ALA A 149 -6.95 2.65 10.72
N GLU A 150 -7.09 2.50 12.03
CA GLU A 150 -7.41 1.24 12.68
C GLU A 150 -8.51 1.47 13.71
N GLN A 151 -9.54 0.63 13.64
CA GLN A 151 -10.63 0.61 14.61
C GLN A 151 -10.84 -0.82 15.09
N ARG A 152 -11.08 -0.93 16.40
CA ARG A 152 -11.61 -2.16 17.01
C ARG A 152 -13.05 -1.90 17.43
N ILE A 153 -13.96 -2.77 16.99
CA ILE A 153 -15.38 -2.74 17.36
C ILE A 153 -15.70 -4.12 17.94
N SER A 154 -15.78 -4.21 19.27
CA SER A 154 -15.90 -5.50 19.97
C SER A 154 -14.77 -6.45 19.54
N ALA A 155 -15.10 -7.66 19.05
CA ALA A 155 -14.13 -8.64 18.54
C ALA A 155 -13.65 -8.39 17.09
N LEU A 156 -14.19 -7.39 16.39
CA LEU A 156 -13.85 -7.11 15.00
C LEU A 156 -12.77 -6.02 14.91
N ARG A 157 -11.78 -6.26 14.03
CA ARG A 157 -10.75 -5.28 13.66
C ARG A 157 -11.02 -4.83 12.23
N ILE A 158 -11.03 -3.51 12.04
CA ILE A 158 -11.13 -2.88 10.74
C ILE A 158 -9.91 -1.98 10.58
N ARG A 159 -9.18 -2.15 9.49
CA ARG A 159 -8.10 -1.26 9.07
C ARG A 159 -8.38 -0.79 7.67
N PHE A 160 -8.10 0.47 7.39
CA PHE A 160 -8.19 1.01 6.05
C PHE A 160 -7.20 2.15 5.89
N GLY A 161 -6.88 2.48 4.65
CA GLY A 161 -5.93 3.54 4.40
C GLY A 161 -5.75 3.84 2.93
N PHE A 162 -4.92 4.85 2.71
CA PHE A 162 -4.59 5.38 1.40
C PHE A 162 -3.08 5.59 1.34
N ASP A 163 -2.46 5.07 0.29
CA ASP A 163 -1.07 5.37 -0.04
C ASP A 163 -1.05 6.21 -1.30
N PHE A 164 -0.50 7.41 -1.20
CA PHE A 164 -0.27 8.32 -2.31
C PHE A 164 1.22 8.30 -2.64
N PHE A 165 1.56 7.84 -3.83
CA PHE A 165 2.93 7.81 -4.32
C PHE A 165 3.07 8.74 -5.52
N VAL A 166 3.75 9.86 -5.31
CA VAL A 166 4.04 10.84 -6.35
C VAL A 166 5.45 10.58 -6.87
N TYR A 167 5.63 10.49 -8.18
CA TYR A 167 6.94 10.29 -8.80
C TYR A 167 7.00 10.95 -10.16
N LYS A 168 8.21 11.29 -10.58
CA LYS A 168 8.48 11.78 -11.93
C LYS A 168 9.15 10.69 -12.75
N ASP A 169 8.41 10.14 -13.71
CA ASP A 169 8.97 9.35 -14.80
C ASP A 169 9.19 10.25 -16.03
N ARG A 170 8.19 10.37 -16.90
CA ARG A 170 8.14 11.37 -18.00
C ARG A 170 7.40 12.63 -17.58
N GLU A 171 6.22 12.42 -16.99
CA GLU A 171 5.37 13.45 -16.40
C GLU A 171 5.28 13.23 -14.89
N MET A 172 4.74 14.20 -14.15
CA MET A 172 4.48 14.02 -12.73
C MET A 172 3.28 13.09 -12.57
N THR A 173 3.49 11.90 -12.01
CA THR A 173 2.44 10.90 -11.84
C THR A 173 2.15 10.70 -10.36
N LEU A 174 0.87 10.59 -10.01
CA LEU A 174 0.40 10.15 -8.71
C LEU A 174 -0.26 8.78 -8.86
N ARG A 175 0.28 7.79 -8.15
CA ARG A 175 -0.37 6.51 -7.88
C ARG A 175 -1.10 6.60 -6.54
N ILE A 176 -2.37 6.23 -6.55
CA ILE A 176 -3.23 6.21 -5.37
C ILE A 176 -3.60 4.77 -5.12
N THR A 177 -3.28 4.25 -3.95
CA THR A 177 -3.65 2.92 -3.52
C THR A 177 -4.58 3.04 -2.33
N GLU A 178 -5.79 2.51 -2.44
CA GLU A 178 -6.69 2.39 -1.29
C GLU A 178 -6.78 0.92 -0.89
N TRP A 179 -6.69 0.68 0.41
CA TRP A 179 -6.69 -0.65 0.97
C TRP A 179 -7.63 -0.74 2.17
N TYR A 180 -8.19 -1.93 2.36
CA TYR A 180 -9.08 -2.26 3.45
C TYR A 180 -8.77 -3.67 3.96
N ASP A 181 -8.79 -3.86 5.27
CA ASP A 181 -8.65 -5.15 5.93
C ASP A 181 -9.67 -5.25 7.07
N GLY A 182 -10.68 -6.09 6.89
CA GLY A 182 -11.75 -6.28 7.87
C GLY A 182 -12.97 -7.01 7.33
N PRO A 183 -14.03 -7.16 8.14
CA PRO A 183 -15.31 -7.71 7.69
C PRO A 183 -15.92 -6.89 6.54
N PHE A 184 -16.94 -7.41 5.85
CA PHE A 184 -17.65 -6.65 4.79
C PHE A 184 -16.80 -6.27 3.56
N ARG A 185 -15.75 -7.04 3.25
CA ARG A 185 -14.88 -6.89 2.07
C ARG A 185 -15.63 -6.52 0.78
N PHE A 186 -16.72 -7.22 0.46
CA PHE A 186 -17.48 -6.99 -0.77
C PHE A 186 -18.04 -5.56 -0.86
N PHE A 187 -18.49 -5.00 0.27
CA PHE A 187 -18.95 -3.61 0.32
C PHE A 187 -17.77 -2.64 0.19
N ALA A 188 -16.67 -2.92 0.89
CA ALA A 188 -15.47 -2.09 0.83
C ALA A 188 -14.91 -2.04 -0.59
N GLU A 189 -14.83 -3.17 -1.30
CA GLU A 189 -14.36 -3.24 -2.69
C GLU A 189 -15.15 -2.32 -3.63
N ARG A 190 -16.49 -2.33 -3.50
CA ARG A 190 -17.35 -1.48 -4.33
C ARG A 190 -17.12 0.00 -4.06
N GLU A 191 -16.94 0.38 -2.79
CA GLU A 191 -16.71 1.78 -2.42
C GLU A 191 -15.30 2.25 -2.79
N ILE A 192 -14.27 1.42 -2.60
CA ILE A 192 -12.88 1.72 -3.01
C ILE A 192 -12.84 2.08 -4.49
N LYS A 193 -13.49 1.29 -5.36
CA LYS A 193 -13.52 1.58 -6.81
C LYS A 193 -14.17 2.94 -7.11
N LYS A 194 -15.20 3.34 -6.37
CA LYS A 194 -15.82 4.66 -6.50
C LYS A 194 -14.91 5.77 -6.00
N HIS A 195 -14.25 5.57 -4.86
CA HIS A 195 -13.31 6.53 -4.30
C HIS A 195 -12.15 6.79 -5.27
N LEU A 196 -11.52 5.74 -5.79
CA LEU A 196 -10.44 5.86 -6.79
C LEU A 196 -10.89 6.59 -8.05
N ASN A 197 -12.10 6.33 -8.55
CA ASN A 197 -12.66 7.09 -9.66
C ASN A 197 -12.90 8.58 -9.32
N ASN A 198 -13.39 8.87 -8.11
CA ASN A 198 -13.54 10.26 -7.65
C ASN A 198 -12.19 10.96 -7.50
N PHE A 199 -11.21 10.29 -6.89
CA PHE A 199 -9.85 10.78 -6.78
C PHE A 199 -9.28 11.14 -8.16
N LYS A 200 -9.48 10.27 -9.14
CA LYS A 200 -9.02 10.51 -10.52
C LYS A 200 -9.57 11.79 -11.14
N ILE A 201 -10.83 12.12 -10.85
CA ILE A 201 -11.51 13.28 -11.42
C ILE A 201 -11.23 14.56 -10.61
N LEU A 202 -11.11 14.45 -9.29
CA LEU A 202 -11.15 15.60 -8.38
C LEU A 202 -9.77 16.00 -7.85
N LEU A 203 -8.85 15.07 -7.58
CA LEU A 203 -7.53 15.41 -7.03
C LEU A 203 -6.69 16.31 -7.93
N PRO A 204 -6.62 16.12 -9.26
CA PRO A 204 -5.85 17.03 -10.11
C PRO A 204 -6.29 18.48 -9.93
N LYS A 205 -7.61 18.72 -9.79
CA LYS A 205 -8.17 20.05 -9.56
C LYS A 205 -7.83 20.57 -8.16
N ILE A 206 -8.05 19.76 -7.13
CA ILE A 206 -7.74 20.13 -5.73
C ILE A 206 -6.25 20.49 -5.56
N ILE A 207 -5.36 19.72 -6.19
CA ILE A 207 -3.92 19.97 -6.15
C ILE A 207 -3.58 21.27 -6.88
N LEU A 208 -4.17 21.53 -8.05
CA LEU A 208 -3.96 22.78 -8.78
C LEU A 208 -4.47 24.01 -8.03
N ASP A 209 -5.65 23.94 -7.40
CA ASP A 209 -6.27 25.08 -6.71
C ASP A 209 -5.55 25.48 -5.40
N LYS A 210 -4.78 24.55 -4.80
CA LYS A 210 -4.05 24.75 -3.54
C LYS A 210 -2.55 25.06 -3.72
N ASN A 211 -2.08 25.12 -4.95
CA ASN A 211 -0.70 25.47 -5.32
C ASN A 211 -0.59 26.94 -5.72
#